data_AF-A0A087UVW3-F1
#
_entry.id   AF-A0A087UVW3-F1
#
_cell.length_a   1.000
_cell.length_b   1.000
_cell.length_c   1.000
_cell.angle_alpha   90.00
_cell.angle_beta   90.00
_cell.angle_gamma   90.00
#
_symmetry.space_group_name_H-M   'P 1'
#
loop_
_entity.id
_entity.type
_entity.pdbx_description
1 polymer ?
#
loop_
_entity_poly.entity_id
_entity_poly.type
_entity_poly.pdbx_seq_one_letter_code
_entity_poly.pdbx_strand_id
1 'polypeptide(L)' 'MKPQEILLTSPYDYDSIMHYGELSFSKDKKKGLKTMTAKKKGVVLRGVGEKVLSREDINRIQKLYKCS' A
#
# COMPACT_ATOMS: atom_id res chain seq x y z
N MET A 1 -2.79 -21.18 0.96
CA MET A 1 -1.44 -20.58 0.87
C MET A 1 -1.08 -20.02 2.22
N LYS A 2 0.19 -20.04 2.57
CA LYS A 2 0.73 -19.31 3.72
C LYS A 2 0.81 -17.81 3.39
N PRO A 3 0.75 -16.91 4.38
CA PRO A 3 0.84 -15.45 4.14
C PRO A 3 2.03 -15.03 3.28
N GLN A 4 3.19 -15.67 3.48
CA GLN A 4 4.43 -15.39 2.77
C GLN A 4 4.33 -15.69 1.26
N GLU A 5 3.62 -16.76 0.89
CA GLU A 5 3.43 -17.17 -0.50
C GLU A 5 2.52 -16.18 -1.25
N ILE A 6 1.47 -15.69 -0.58
CA ILE A 6 0.57 -14.67 -1.13
C ILE A 6 1.31 -13.35 -1.36
N LEU A 7 2.21 -12.99 -0.44
CA LEU A 7 3.03 -11.79 -0.56
C LEU A 7 3.99 -11.86 -1.75
N LEU A 8 4.68 -13.00 -1.92
CA LEU A 8 5.65 -13.21 -3.01
C LEU A 8 5.00 -13.23 -4.41
N THR A 9 3.75 -13.67 -4.51
CA THR A 9 3.05 -13.85 -5.80
C THR A 9 2.18 -12.67 -6.20
N SER A 10 1.86 -11.77 -5.26
CA SER A 10 1.02 -10.60 -5.55
C SER A 10 1.89 -9.40 -5.95
N PRO A 11 1.50 -8.62 -6.98
CA PRO A 11 2.22 -7.40 -7.34
C PRO A 11 2.22 -6.40 -6.17
N TYR A 12 3.22 -5.53 -6.14
CA TYR A 12 3.26 -4.43 -5.17
C TYR A 12 2.20 -3.39 -5.51
N ASP A 13 1.33 -3.11 -4.55
CA ASP A 13 0.19 -2.21 -4.72
C ASP A 13 0.41 -0.91 -3.93
N TYR A 14 0.66 0.19 -4.67
CA TYR A 14 0.85 1.51 -4.10
C TYR A 14 -0.43 2.10 -3.49
N ASP A 15 -1.60 1.64 -3.94
CA ASP A 15 -2.91 2.10 -3.50
C ASP A 15 -3.50 1.25 -2.36
N SER A 16 -2.82 0.17 -1.96
CA SER A 16 -3.20 -0.64 -0.80
C SER A 16 -3.46 0.23 0.43
N ILE A 17 -4.50 -0.10 1.19
CA ILE A 17 -4.83 0.56 2.48
C ILE A 17 -3.71 0.40 3.50
N MET A 18 -2.89 -0.65 3.35
CA MET A 18 -1.75 -0.94 4.19
C MET A 18 -0.50 -0.13 3.82
N HIS A 19 -0.51 0.59 2.69
CA HIS A 19 0.62 1.39 2.22
C HIS A 19 0.53 2.84 2.71
N TYR A 20 1.52 3.29 3.48
CA TYR A 20 1.64 4.67 3.94
C TYR A 20 1.85 5.69 2.81
N GLY A 21 1.49 6.96 3.08
CA GLY A 21 1.68 8.05 2.13
C GLY A 21 3.09 8.66 2.16
N GLU A 22 3.39 9.53 1.19
CA GLU A 22 4.73 10.10 0.97
C GLU A 22 5.29 10.89 2.16
N LEU A 23 4.40 11.44 3.00
CA LEU A 23 4.73 12.31 4.14
C LEU A 23 4.51 11.63 5.49
N SER A 24 4.19 10.32 5.52
CA SER A 24 4.00 9.59 6.77
C SER A 24 5.25 9.68 7.64
N PHE A 25 5.06 10.05 8.91
CA PHE A 25 6.13 10.23 9.90
C PHE A 25 7.22 11.26 9.50
N SER A 26 6.92 12.17 8.57
CA SER A 26 7.86 13.23 8.21
C SER A 26 8.11 14.18 9.38
N LYS A 27 9.40 14.49 9.63
CA LYS A 27 9.83 15.51 10.60
C LYS A 27 9.42 16.94 10.20
N ASP A 28 9.13 17.18 8.92
CA ASP A 28 8.68 18.48 8.41
C ASP A 28 7.61 18.29 7.32
N LYS A 29 6.48 17.68 7.72
CA LYS A 29 5.32 17.46 6.85
C LYS A 29 4.79 18.75 6.23
N LYS A 30 4.83 19.87 6.97
CA LYS A 30 4.31 21.17 6.52
C LYS A 30 5.11 21.72 5.33
N LYS A 31 6.42 21.45 5.27
CA LYS A 31 7.26 21.82 4.11
C LYS A 31 7.32 20.74 3.02
N GLY A 32 6.51 19.68 3.13
CA GLY A 32 6.46 18.62 2.11
C GLY A 32 7.71 17.73 2.09
N LEU A 33 8.45 17.62 3.20
CA LEU A 33 9.62 16.73 3.26
C LEU A 33 9.16 15.27 3.19
N LYS A 34 9.32 14.63 2.02
CA LYS A 34 8.91 13.25 1.79
C LYS A 34 9.82 12.27 2.54
N THR A 35 9.21 11.27 3.17
CA THR A 35 9.90 10.11 3.75
C THR A 35 9.91 8.93 2.80
N MET A 36 9.03 8.94 1.80
CA MET A 36 8.91 7.87 0.81
C MET A 36 8.60 8.43 -0.58
N THR A 37 9.12 7.79 -1.62
CA THR A 37 8.84 8.15 -3.01
C THR A 37 8.74 6.87 -3.84
N ALA A 38 7.74 6.81 -4.71
CA ALA A 38 7.55 5.66 -5.59
C ALA A 38 8.69 5.60 -6.63
N LYS A 39 9.22 4.40 -6.88
CA LYS A 39 10.16 4.17 -7.98
C LYS A 39 9.49 4.27 -9.36
N LYS A 40 8.20 3.93 -9.43
CA LYS A 40 7.40 4.07 -10.65
C LYS A 40 7.07 5.54 -10.88
N LYS A 41 7.45 6.06 -12.05
CA LYS A 41 7.19 7.46 -12.44
C LYS A 41 5.69 7.75 -12.44
N GLY A 42 5.31 8.91 -11.89
CA GLY A 42 3.94 9.40 -11.86
C GLY A 42 3.06 8.84 -10.75
N VAL A 43 3.59 7.97 -9.89
CA VAL A 43 2.85 7.47 -8.72
C VAL A 43 3.01 8.42 -7.53
N VAL A 44 1.89 8.82 -6.95
CA VAL A 44 1.82 9.59 -5.69
C VAL A 44 1.33 8.67 -4.59
N LEU A 45 2.10 8.55 -3.51
CA LEU A 45 1.72 7.70 -2.37
C LEU A 45 0.76 8.47 -1.46
N ARG A 46 -0.54 8.17 -1.58
CA ARG A 46 -1.60 8.83 -0.79
C ARG A 46 -1.59 8.41 0.67
N GLY A 47 -2.08 9.28 1.55
CA GLY A 47 -2.27 8.94 2.96
C GLY A 47 -3.32 7.84 3.15
N VAL A 48 -3.22 7.09 4.25
CA VAL A 48 -4.15 5.97 4.54
C VAL A 48 -5.60 6.44 4.63
N GLY A 49 -5.85 7.63 5.18
CA GLY A 49 -7.20 8.22 5.27
C GLY A 49 -7.80 8.65 3.92
N GLU A 50 -7.04 8.63 2.83
CA GLU A 50 -7.50 8.96 1.47
C GLU A 50 -7.78 7.70 0.63
N LYS A 51 -7.68 6.52 1.25
CA LYS A 51 -7.73 5.22 0.59
C LYS A 51 -8.88 4.37 1.13
N VAL A 52 -9.27 3.40 0.32
CA VAL A 52 -10.16 2.29 0.69
C VAL A 52 -9.42 0.98 0.40
N LEU A 53 -10.03 -0.16 0.76
CA LEU A 53 -9.47 -1.47 0.36
C LEU A 53 -9.29 -1.52 -1.16
N SER A 54 -8.06 -1.77 -1.59
CA SER A 54 -7.79 -1.97 -3.01
C SER A 54 -8.29 -3.33 -3.47
N ARG A 55 -8.34 -3.53 -4.79
CA ARG A 55 -8.65 -4.85 -5.36
C ARG A 55 -7.64 -5.91 -4.90
N GLU A 56 -6.36 -5.55 -4.78
CA GLU A 56 -5.33 -6.49 -4.33
C GLU A 56 -5.39 -6.76 -2.82
N ASP A 57 -5.80 -5.80 -2.00
CA ASP A 57 -6.06 -6.05 -0.58
C ASP A 57 -7.17 -7.10 -0.43
N ILE A 58 -8.28 -6.93 -1.16
CA ILE A 58 -9.41 -7.88 -1.16
C ILE A 58 -8.95 -9.27 -1.63
N ASN A 59 -8.24 -9.35 -2.76
CA ASN A 59 -7.73 -10.61 -3.29
C ASN A 59 -6.81 -11.33 -2.27
N ARG A 60 -5.93 -10.59 -1.60
CA ARG A 60 -5.02 -11.14 -0.59
C ARG A 60 -5.77 -11.69 0.61
N ILE A 61 -6.79 -10.97 1.10
CA ILE A 61 -7.64 -11.42 2.20
C ILE A 61 -8.41 -12.68 1.79
N GLN A 62 -9.03 -12.70 0.61
CA GLN A 62 -9.76 -13.86 0.10
C GLN A 62 -8.87 -15.10 -0.02
N LYS A 63 -7.66 -14.94 -0.58
CA LYS A 63 -6.67 -16.04 -0.69
C LYS A 63 -6.20 -16.55 0.67
N LEU A 64 -5.99 -15.64 1.63
CA LEU A 64 -5.53 -15.98 2.97
C LEU A 64 -6.59 -16.77 3.74
N TYR A 65 -7.84 -16.31 3.70
CA TYR A 65 -8.96 -16.89 4.43
C TYR A 65 -9.75 -17.95 3.63
N LYS A 66 -9.35 -18.22 2.38
CA LYS A 66 -9.99 -19.18 1.47
C LYS A 66 -11.48 -18.88 1.25
N CYS A 67 -11.80 -17.61 1.09
CA CYS A 67 -13.16 -17.16 0.77
C CYS A 67 -13.52 -17.53 -0.68
N SER A 68 -14.81 -17.82 -0.89
CA SER A 68 -15.41 -18.24 -2.18
C SER A 68 -15.69 -17.06 -3.10
#